data_AF-A0A4Q5P553-F1
#
_entry.id   AF-A0A4Q5P553-F1
#
_cell.length_a   1.000
_cell.length_b   1.000
_cell.length_c   1.000
_cell.angle_alpha   90.00
_cell.angle_beta   90.00
_cell.angle_gamma   90.00
#
_symmetry.space_group_name_H-M   'P 1'
#
loop_
_entity.id
_entity.type
_entity.pdbx_description
1 polymer ?
#
loop_
_entity_poly.entity_id
_entity_poly.type
_entity_poly.pdbx_seq_one_letter_code
_entity_poly.pdbx_strand_id
1 'polypeptide(L)'
;MIVAAAIKLGDLVCSMPQPARHADILRQISGLYWDRQRHSHTYETEVQGFLDDEGQFLDRRAAYQHCLDNTQRIGGRDRPNSYQGEELYSEDLW
;
A
#
# COMPACT_ATOMS: atom_id res chain seq x y z
N MET A 1 -2.25 5.59 13.17
CA MET A 1 -2.26 4.12 12.92
C MET A 1 -2.51 3.82 11.46
N ILE A 2 -1.82 2.84 10.85
CA ILE A 2 -2.15 2.35 9.50
C ILE A 2 -3.42 1.49 9.51
N VAL A 3 -4.37 1.78 8.62
CA VAL A 3 -5.70 1.14 8.58
C VAL A 3 -6.07 0.48 7.24
N ALA A 4 -5.38 0.84 6.15
CA ALA A 4 -5.68 0.32 4.81
C ALA A 4 -4.44 0.28 3.92
N ALA A 5 -4.35 -0.71 3.03
CA ALA A 5 -3.40 -0.67 1.92
C ALA A 5 -3.86 0.38 0.89
N ALA A 6 -2.91 1.05 0.26
CA ALA A 6 -3.19 2.09 -0.73
C ALA A 6 -2.19 2.11 -1.89
N ILE A 7 -2.65 2.57 -3.05
CA ILE A 7 -1.84 2.82 -4.24
C ILE A 7 -2.18 4.21 -4.76
N LYS A 8 -1.16 5.04 -4.94
CA LYS A 8 -1.28 6.36 -5.54
C LYS A 8 -0.94 6.29 -7.03
N LEU A 9 -1.87 6.76 -7.87
CA LEU A 9 -1.78 6.86 -9.32
C LEU A 9 -1.95 8.33 -9.72
N GLY A 10 -0.85 9.07 -9.79
CA GLY A 10 -0.91 10.53 -9.95
C GLY A 10 -1.60 11.18 -8.74
N ASP A 11 -2.73 11.85 -8.97
CA ASP A 11 -3.52 12.49 -7.90
C ASP A 11 -4.59 11.56 -7.29
N LEU A 12 -4.79 10.37 -7.87
CA LEU A 12 -5.78 9.41 -7.38
C LEU A 12 -5.14 8.49 -6.33
N VAL A 13 -5.78 8.34 -5.18
CA VAL A 13 -5.44 7.31 -4.18
C VAL A 13 -6.53 6.25 -4.17
N CYS A 14 -6.15 5.02 -4.50
CA CYS A 14 -7.01 3.84 -4.38
C CYS A 14 -6.63 3.07 -3.14
N SER A 15 -7.58 2.74 -2.27
CA SER A 15 -7.31 2.03 -1.02
C SER A 15 -8.32 0.91 -0.78
N MET A 16 -7.88 -0.11 -0.04
CA MET A 16 -8.76 -1.16 0.47
C MET A 16 -8.45 -1.44 1.94
N PRO A 17 -9.47 -1.63 2.80
CA PRO A 17 -9.25 -1.92 4.21
C PRO A 17 -8.59 -3.29 4.40
N GLN A 18 -7.97 -3.49 5.56
CA GLN A 18 -7.48 -4.81 5.97
C GLN A 18 -8.60 -5.89 5.85
N PRO A 19 -8.30 -7.12 5.41
CA PRO A 19 -6.97 -7.68 5.12
C PRO A 19 -6.52 -7.56 3.65
N ALA A 20 -7.14 -6.68 2.85
CA ALA A 20 -6.79 -6.54 1.44
C ALA A 20 -5.36 -6.01 1.26
N ARG A 21 -4.64 -6.52 0.24
CA ARG A 21 -3.23 -6.17 -0.04
C ARG A 21 -3.10 -5.29 -1.26
N HIS A 22 -1.91 -4.74 -1.51
CA HIS A 22 -1.63 -3.98 -2.74
C HIS A 22 -2.01 -4.76 -4.01
N ALA A 23 -1.78 -6.07 -4.03
CA ALA A 23 -2.16 -6.95 -5.13
C ALA A 23 -3.70 -7.00 -5.39
N ASP A 24 -4.52 -6.89 -4.34
CA ASP A 24 -5.97 -6.83 -4.48
C ASP A 24 -6.41 -5.52 -5.15
N ILE A 25 -5.79 -4.42 -4.75
CA ILE A 25 -6.03 -3.09 -5.32
C ILE A 25 -5.62 -3.08 -6.80
N LEU A 26 -4.43 -3.57 -7.12
CA LEU A 26 -3.94 -3.70 -8.50
C LEU A 26 -4.87 -4.55 -9.36
N ARG A 27 -5.39 -5.65 -8.83
CA ARG A 27 -6.36 -6.50 -9.56
C ARG A 27 -7.64 -5.73 -9.88
N GLN A 28 -8.20 -4.96 -8.94
CA GLN A 28 -9.39 -4.15 -9.20
C GLN A 28 -9.12 -3.02 -10.21
N ILE A 29 -8.01 -2.30 -10.02
CA ILE A 29 -7.55 -1.25 -10.93
C ILE A 29 -7.39 -1.83 -12.33
N SER A 30 -6.62 -2.90 -12.50
CA SER A 30 -6.38 -3.53 -13.81
C SER A 30 -7.67 -3.91 -14.54
N GLY A 31 -8.70 -4.41 -13.82
CA GLY A 31 -10.02 -4.69 -14.40
C GLY A 31 -10.73 -3.44 -14.92
N LEU A 32 -10.64 -2.32 -14.19
CA LEU A 32 -11.20 -1.03 -14.60
C LEU A 32 -10.47 -0.41 -15.80
N TYR A 33 -9.16 -0.59 -15.89
CA TYR A 33 -8.34 -0.06 -16.99
C TYR A 33 -8.38 -0.94 -18.24
N TRP A 34 -8.58 -2.26 -18.10
CA TRP A 34 -8.72 -3.18 -19.23
C TRP A 34 -9.99 -2.91 -20.06
N ASP A 35 -11.09 -2.51 -19.41
CA ASP A 35 -12.32 -2.07 -20.10
C ASP A 35 -12.17 -0.69 -20.78
N ARG A 36 -11.17 0.10 -20.40
CA ARG A 36 -10.92 1.46 -20.91
C ARG A 36 -9.78 1.52 -21.93
N GLN A 37 -9.62 0.51 -22.78
CA GLN A 37 -8.63 0.57 -23.88
C GLN A 37 -8.89 1.78 -24.80
N ARG A 38 -8.21 2.89 -24.53
CA ARG A 38 -7.83 3.91 -25.52
C ARG A 38 -6.80 4.94 -25.09
N HIS A 39 -6.25 4.89 -23.89
CA HIS A 39 -5.15 5.80 -23.55
C HIS A 39 -4.02 5.03 -22.91
N SER A 40 -2.89 5.04 -23.60
CA SER A 40 -1.54 4.99 -23.05
C SER A 40 -1.47 5.82 -21.75
N HIS A 41 -1.83 5.21 -20.63
CA HIS A 41 -1.40 5.69 -19.31
C HIS A 41 -0.22 4.81 -18.98
N THR A 42 0.95 5.33 -19.30
CA THR A 42 2.18 4.92 -18.66
C THR A 42 1.91 4.89 -17.15
N TYR A 43 2.06 3.73 -16.51
CA TYR A 43 2.06 3.57 -15.04
C TYR A 43 3.28 4.25 -14.41
N GLU A 44 3.71 5.41 -14.94
CA GLU A 44 5.04 5.98 -14.74
C GLU A 44 5.30 6.46 -13.32
N THR A 45 4.27 6.52 -12.46
CA THR A 45 4.43 6.81 -11.04
C THR A 45 3.35 6.11 -10.19
N GLU A 46 3.23 4.78 -10.30
CA GLU A 46 2.55 4.02 -9.25
C GLU A 46 3.38 4.08 -7.97
N VAL A 47 2.81 4.60 -6.88
CA VAL A 47 3.45 4.57 -5.56
C VAL A 47 2.59 3.73 -4.63
N GLN A 48 3.15 2.61 -4.18
CA GLN A 48 2.50 1.76 -3.19
C GLN A 48 2.73 2.32 -1.78
N GLY A 49 1.70 2.24 -0.96
CA GLY A 49 1.69 2.83 0.37
C GLY A 49 0.47 2.40 1.18
N PHE A 50 0.08 3.22 2.12
CA PHE A 50 -1.00 2.93 3.05
C PHE A 50 -1.78 4.20 3.39
N LEU A 51 -2.99 4.03 3.90
CA LEU A 51 -3.69 5.09 4.61
C LEU A 51 -3.53 4.92 6.11
N ASP A 52 -3.31 6.03 6.80
CA ASP A 52 -3.52 6.10 8.23
C ASP A 52 -4.99 6.36 8.60
N ASP A 53 -5.25 6.37 9.90
CA ASP A 53 -6.55 6.65 10.52
C ASP A 53 -7.04 8.09 10.33
N GLU A 54 -6.17 9.00 9.89
CA GLU A 54 -6.52 10.36 9.48
C GLU A 54 -6.81 10.45 7.97
N GLY A 55 -6.67 9.34 7.24
CA GLY A 55 -6.86 9.26 5.80
C GLY A 55 -5.68 9.82 4.99
N GLN A 56 -4.53 10.04 5.61
CA GLN A 56 -3.31 10.48 4.92
C GLN A 56 -2.67 9.32 4.18
N PHE A 57 -2.24 9.57 2.94
CA PHE A 57 -1.44 8.62 2.18
C PHE A 57 0.02 8.69 2.61
N LEU A 58 0.57 7.53 2.99
CA LEU A 58 1.96 7.35 3.34
C LEU A 58 2.57 6.32 2.39
N ASP A 59 3.71 6.64 1.76
CA ASP A 59 4.47 5.62 1.03
C ASP A 59 5.01 4.55 1.99
N ARG A 60 5.59 3.46 1.46
CA ARG A 60 6.05 2.35 2.30
C ARG A 60 7.06 2.75 3.38
N ARG A 61 7.95 3.71 3.11
CA ARG A 61 8.96 4.13 4.09
C ARG A 61 8.34 5.03 5.15
N ALA A 62 7.52 5.99 4.75
CA ALA A 62 6.77 6.83 5.67
C ALA A 62 5.83 6.00 6.55
N ALA A 63 5.14 5.02 5.96
CA ALA A 63 4.25 4.12 6.70
C ALA A 63 5.02 3.24 7.69
N TYR A 64 6.21 2.76 7.33
CA TYR A 64 7.07 2.02 8.26
C TYR A 64 7.42 2.86 9.49
N GLN A 65 7.90 4.09 9.27
CA GLN A 65 8.20 5.01 10.36
C GLN A 65 6.96 5.34 11.20
N HIS A 66 5.81 5.59 10.55
CA HIS A 66 4.54 5.86 11.24
C HIS A 66 4.11 4.70 12.14
N CYS A 67 4.29 3.45 11.70
CA CYS A 67 4.01 2.29 12.55
C CYS A 67 4.94 2.24 13.77
N LEU A 68 6.23 2.55 13.63
CA LEU A 68 7.17 2.62 14.75
C LEU A 68 6.76 3.71 15.74
N ASP A 69 6.47 4.92 15.23
CA ASP A 69 6.10 6.08 16.05
C ASP A 69 4.79 5.85 16.82
N ASN A 70 3.86 5.08 16.24
CA ASN A 70 2.57 4.75 16.85
C ASN A 70 2.57 3.42 17.62
N THR A 71 3.72 2.74 17.75
CA THR A 71 3.83 1.41 18.40
C THR A 71 2.88 0.36 17.77
N GLN A 72 2.57 0.50 16.47
CA GLN A 72 1.78 -0.47 15.74
C GLN A 72 2.61 -1.72 15.49
N ARG A 73 2.05 -2.90 15.79
CA ARG A 73 2.74 -4.17 15.60
C ARG A 73 2.99 -4.45 14.12
N ILE A 74 4.24 -4.77 13.78
CA ILE A 74 4.72 -5.19 12.46
C ILE A 74 5.11 -6.69 12.57
N GLY A 75 4.16 -7.59 12.36
CA GLY A 75 4.29 -9.03 12.64
C GLY A 75 4.89 -9.88 11.52
N GLY A 76 4.90 -9.41 10.27
CA GLY A 76 5.41 -10.20 9.13
C GLY A 76 6.93 -10.44 9.14
N ARG A 77 7.65 -9.75 10.03
CA ARG A 77 9.13 -9.73 10.08
C ARG A 77 9.76 -10.72 11.06
N ASP A 78 8.95 -11.43 11.85
CA ASP A 78 9.45 -12.42 12.80
C ASP A 78 9.86 -13.75 12.11
N ARG A 79 9.59 -13.88 10.80
CA ARG A 79 9.85 -15.10 10.03
C ARG A 79 11.31 -15.15 9.53
N PRO A 80 11.95 -16.34 9.48
CA PRO A 80 13.24 -16.50 8.82
C PRO A 80 13.19 -16.01 7.37
N ASN A 81 14.21 -15.28 6.93
CA ASN A 81 14.33 -14.68 5.59
C ASN A 81 13.25 -13.63 5.22
N SER A 82 12.55 -13.07 6.21
CA SER A 82 11.69 -11.90 5.98
C SER A 82 12.53 -10.65 5.66
N TYR A 83 11.92 -9.71 4.94
CA TYR A 83 12.54 -8.42 4.65
C TYR A 83 12.70 -7.60 5.93
N GLN A 84 13.90 -7.04 6.13
CA GLN A 84 14.28 -6.27 7.32
C GLN A 84 14.58 -4.79 7.01
N GLY A 85 14.27 -4.31 5.81
CA GLY A 85 14.54 -2.93 5.42
C GLY A 85 13.48 -1.94 5.91
N GLU A 86 13.67 -0.67 5.53
CA GLU A 86 12.89 0.48 6.03
C GLU A 86 11.59 0.71 5.23
N GLU A 87 11.02 -0.32 4.61
CA GLU A 87 9.78 -0.23 3.85
C GLU A 87 8.75 -1.18 4.45
N LEU A 88 7.52 -0.70 4.64
CA LEU A 88 6.41 -1.50 5.12
C LEU A 88 5.72 -2.21 3.96
N TYR A 89 5.49 -3.52 4.11
CA TYR A 89 4.69 -4.32 3.18
C TYR A 89 3.35 -4.70 3.82
N SER A 90 2.33 -4.97 3.02
CA SER A 90 1.01 -5.38 3.57
C SER A 90 1.10 -6.65 4.42
N GLU A 91 1.99 -7.56 4.03
CA GLU A 91 2.38 -8.79 4.73
C GLU A 91 2.97 -8.54 6.13
N ASP A 92 3.50 -7.35 6.36
CA ASP A 92 4.05 -6.97 7.66
C ASP A 92 2.94 -6.69 8.68
N LEU A 93 1.77 -6.24 8.23
CA LEU A 93 0.65 -5.86 9.08
C LEU A 93 -0.39 -6.98 9.24
N TRP A 94 -0.59 -7.81 8.21
CA TRP A 94 -1.58 -8.92 8.23
C TRP A 94 -1.19 -10.16 7.39
#